data_AF-A0A0F9L3L9-F1
#
_entry.id   AF-A0A0F9L3L9-F1
#
_cell.length_a   1.000
_cell.length_b   1.000
_cell.length_c   1.000
_cell.angle_alpha   90.00
_cell.angle_beta   90.00
_cell.angle_gamma   90.00
#
_symmetry.space_group_name_H-M   'P 1'
#
loop_
_entity.id
_entity.type
_entity.pdbx_description
1 polymer ?
#
loop_
_entity_poly.entity_id
_entity_poly.type
_entity_poly.pdbx_seq_one_letter_code
_entity_poly.pdbx_strand_id
1 'polypeptide(L)'
;MKTIIYGTSDDLIEIEGDFREEFCGGSEEGELLAFSDGTLAKIKYDGVWRITPIVKGKTHWTKTEAVSAEDDNYSDRLTLVGDISWVCLGTEYTATRKQKESN
;
A
#
# COMPACT_ATOMS: atom_id res chain seq x y z
N MET A 1 1.54 -16.59 6.30
CA MET A 1 1.77 -15.27 6.90
C MET A 1 1.11 -14.23 6.02
N LYS A 2 0.47 -13.23 6.63
CA LYS A 2 -0.37 -12.25 5.91
C LYS A 2 -0.13 -10.88 6.53
N THR A 3 0.05 -9.87 5.68
CA THR A 3 0.16 -8.47 6.08
C THR A 3 -0.90 -7.67 5.33
N ILE A 4 -1.73 -6.93 6.06
CA ILE A 4 -2.88 -6.18 5.54
C ILE A 4 -2.58 -4.69 5.73
N ILE A 5 -2.80 -3.91 4.67
CA ILE A 5 -2.63 -2.47 4.63
C ILE A 5 -3.99 -1.83 4.40
N TYR A 6 -4.32 -0.82 5.19
CA TYR A 6 -5.53 -0.02 5.07
C TYR A 6 -5.33 1.35 5.69
N GLY A 7 -6.17 2.32 5.35
CA GLY A 7 -6.29 3.57 6.07
C GLY A 7 -7.35 3.50 7.15
N THR A 8 -7.16 4.30 8.18
CA THR A 8 -8.03 4.47 9.34
C THR A 8 -8.16 5.97 9.60
N SER A 9 -9.35 6.46 9.96
CA SER A 9 -9.63 7.91 9.99
C SER A 9 -9.34 8.57 8.63
N ASP A 10 -9.03 9.87 8.61
CA ASP A 10 -8.64 10.68 7.45
C ASP A 10 -7.12 10.91 7.32
N ASP A 11 -6.34 10.54 8.33
CA ASP A 11 -4.92 10.90 8.46
C ASP A 11 -4.01 9.74 8.91
N LEU A 12 -4.52 8.52 9.06
CA LEU A 12 -3.75 7.38 9.55
C LEU A 12 -3.75 6.20 8.57
N ILE A 13 -2.59 5.56 8.46
CA ILE A 13 -2.35 4.34 7.68
C ILE A 13 -1.97 3.25 8.67
N GLU A 14 -2.71 2.13 8.65
CA GLU A 14 -2.50 0.99 9.53
C GLU A 14 -1.98 -0.22 8.75
N ILE A 15 -1.08 -0.95 9.40
CA ILE A 15 -0.53 -2.21 8.91
C ILE A 15 -0.70 -3.26 10.00
N GLU A 16 -1.37 -4.35 9.66
CA GLU A 16 -1.62 -5.46 10.58
C GLU A 16 -1.23 -6.81 9.95
N GLY A 17 -0.58 -7.66 10.74
CA GLY A 17 -0.31 -9.03 10.34
C GLY A 17 0.96 -9.57 10.96
N ASP A 18 1.92 -9.90 10.11
CA ASP A 18 3.22 -10.45 10.50
C ASP A 18 4.04 -9.46 11.36
N PHE A 19 3.76 -8.17 11.20
CA PHE A 19 4.15 -7.09 12.12
C PHE A 19 3.01 -6.06 12.20
N ARG A 20 3.15 -5.10 13.11
CA ARG A 20 2.20 -3.99 13.28
C ARG A 20 2.94 -2.67 13.19
N GLU A 21 2.37 -1.73 12.44
CA GLU A 21 2.93 -0.40 12.27
C GLU A 21 1.81 0.60 11.95
N GLU A 22 2.03 1.87 12.29
CA GLU A 22 1.13 2.98 11.99
C GLU A 22 1.92 4.16 11.42
N PHE A 23 1.37 4.80 10.40
CA PHE A 23 1.96 5.99 9.78
C PHE A 23 0.94 7.12 9.69
N CYS A 24 1.42 8.35 9.84
CA CYS A 24 0.67 9.52 9.39
C CYS A 24 0.53 9.49 7.86
N GLY A 25 -0.69 9.62 7.36
CA GLY A 25 -1.01 9.83 5.95
C GLY A 25 -1.66 11.19 5.72
N GLY A 26 -2.38 11.31 4.60
CA GLY A 26 -3.18 12.50 4.29
C GLY A 26 -2.45 13.57 3.48
N SER A 27 -1.27 13.27 2.92
CA SER A 27 -0.65 14.15 1.92
C SER A 27 -1.52 14.25 0.66
N GLU A 28 -1.54 15.44 0.04
CA GLU A 28 -2.31 15.67 -1.19
C GLU A 28 -1.88 14.73 -2.33
N GLU A 29 -0.58 14.40 -2.37
CA GLU A 29 -0.03 13.49 -3.36
C GLU A 29 -0.20 12.03 -2.98
N GLY A 30 -0.46 11.69 -1.72
CA GLY A 30 -0.50 10.32 -1.20
C GLY A 30 0.90 9.75 -0.90
N GLU A 31 0.93 8.76 -0.01
CA GLU A 31 2.13 8.17 0.53
C GLU A 31 2.53 6.89 -0.23
N LEU A 32 3.81 6.56 -0.17
CA LEU A 32 4.37 5.33 -0.73
C LEU A 32 4.76 4.38 0.41
N LEU A 33 4.35 3.13 0.28
CA LEU A 33 4.71 2.03 1.18
C LEU A 33 5.57 1.03 0.42
N ALA A 34 6.83 0.93 0.82
CA ALA A 34 7.77 -0.06 0.30
C ALA A 34 7.90 -1.23 1.29
N PHE A 35 7.85 -2.46 0.78
CA PHE A 35 7.88 -3.69 1.59
C PHE A 35 9.13 -4.52 1.33
N SER A 36 9.48 -5.37 2.29
CA SER A 36 10.68 -6.22 2.24
C SER A 36 10.76 -7.20 1.09
N ASP A 37 9.63 -7.51 0.44
CA ASP A 37 9.57 -8.39 -0.71
C ASP A 37 9.78 -7.66 -2.06
N GLY A 38 9.96 -6.34 -2.02
CA GLY A 38 10.08 -5.47 -3.19
C GLY A 38 8.76 -4.91 -3.71
N THR A 39 7.63 -5.16 -3.03
CA THR A 39 6.35 -4.53 -3.36
C THR A 39 6.40 -3.04 -3.03
N LEU A 40 5.87 -2.21 -3.93
CA LEU A 40 5.66 -0.79 -3.72
C LEU A 40 4.18 -0.49 -3.96
N ALA A 41 3.51 0.11 -2.99
CA ALA A 41 2.13 0.55 -3.10
C ALA A 41 2.01 2.03 -2.77
N LYS A 42 1.08 2.72 -3.42
CA LYS A 42 0.69 4.08 -3.08
C LYS A 42 -0.63 4.04 -2.33
N ILE A 43 -0.75 4.79 -1.25
CA ILE A 43 -1.98 4.98 -0.49
C ILE A 43 -2.33 6.46 -0.49
N LYS A 44 -3.61 6.80 -0.69
CA LYS A 44 -4.08 8.18 -0.71
C LYS A 44 -5.48 8.27 -0.15
N TYR A 45 -5.75 9.32 0.62
CA TYR A 45 -7.09 9.69 1.05
C TYR A 45 -7.69 10.74 0.11
N ASP A 46 -8.91 10.50 -0.37
CA ASP A 46 -9.71 11.43 -1.17
C ASP A 46 -11.20 11.26 -0.82
N GLY A 47 -11.49 11.34 0.49
CA GLY A 47 -12.76 10.93 1.10
C GLY A 47 -12.91 9.40 1.28
N VAL A 48 -12.17 8.61 0.51
CA VAL A 48 -12.03 7.16 0.64
C VAL A 48 -10.55 6.82 0.53
N TRP A 49 -10.04 5.91 1.36
CA TRP A 49 -8.66 5.45 1.22
C TRP A 49 -8.51 4.54 0.00
N ARG A 50 -7.65 4.96 -0.93
CA ARG A 50 -7.33 4.21 -2.14
C ARG A 50 -5.92 3.69 -2.10
N ILE A 51 -5.75 2.40 -2.38
CA ILE A 51 -4.45 1.74 -2.44
C ILE A 51 -4.18 1.27 -3.88
N THR A 52 -3.06 1.72 -4.43
CA THR A 52 -2.62 1.39 -5.80
C THR A 52 -1.25 0.70 -5.76
N PRO A 53 -1.17 -0.62 -6.01
CA PRO A 53 0.12 -1.29 -6.20
C PRO A 53 0.84 -0.72 -7.44
N ILE A 54 2.08 -0.28 -7.26
CA ILE A 54 2.93 0.29 -8.32
C ILE A 54 3.93 -0.76 -8.82
N VAL A 55 4.59 -1.46 -7.90
CA VAL A 55 5.57 -2.51 -8.21
C VAL A 55 5.15 -3.77 -7.50
N LYS A 56 5.11 -4.88 -8.24
CA LYS A 56 4.89 -6.21 -7.67
C LYS A 56 6.21 -6.78 -7.17
N GLY A 57 6.28 -7.06 -5.87
CA GLY A 57 7.37 -7.79 -5.24
C GLY A 57 7.27 -9.31 -5.46
N LYS A 58 7.94 -10.06 -4.60
CA LYS A 58 7.96 -11.54 -4.64
C LYS A 58 6.65 -12.16 -4.16
N THR A 59 5.96 -11.53 -3.21
CA THR A 59 4.77 -12.11 -2.59
C THR A 59 3.55 -11.97 -3.49
N HIS A 60 2.59 -12.87 -3.29
CA HIS A 60 1.27 -12.70 -3.89
C HIS A 60 0.50 -11.64 -3.11
N TRP A 61 -0.35 -10.87 -3.81
CA TRP A 61 -1.21 -9.91 -3.16
C TRP A 61 -2.61 -9.91 -3.74
N THR A 62 -3.57 -9.55 -2.89
CA THR A 62 -4.97 -9.33 -3.24
C THR A 62 -5.39 -7.95 -2.76
N LYS A 63 -6.22 -7.26 -3.54
CA LYS A 63 -6.80 -5.97 -3.17
C LYS A 63 -8.31 -6.10 -3.10
N THR A 64 -8.91 -5.62 -2.01
CA THR A 64 -10.36 -5.41 -1.88
C THR A 64 -10.60 -3.90 -1.89
N GLU A 65 -11.47 -3.43 -2.77
CA GLU A 65 -11.77 -1.99 -2.85
C GLU A 65 -12.79 -1.57 -1.80
N ALA A 66 -12.65 -0.34 -1.31
CA ALA A 66 -13.66 0.33 -0.52
C ALA A 66 -14.93 0.57 -1.34
N VAL A 67 -16.08 0.49 -0.68
CA VAL A 67 -17.39 0.72 -1.29
C VAL A 67 -17.68 2.21 -1.38
N SER A 68 -17.65 2.91 -0.24
CA SER A 68 -17.90 4.35 -0.15
C SER A 68 -17.36 4.94 1.15
N ALA A 69 -17.30 6.27 1.24
CA ALA A 69 -16.87 6.99 2.44
C ALA A 69 -17.86 6.87 3.62
N GLU A 70 -19.13 6.61 3.31
CA GLU A 70 -20.23 6.55 4.27
C GLU A 70 -20.53 5.12 4.76
N ASP A 71 -19.71 4.16 4.33
CA ASP A 71 -19.82 2.75 4.69
C ASP A 71 -18.73 2.40 5.72
N ASP A 72 -18.93 1.34 6.50
CA ASP A 72 -17.89 0.79 7.39
C ASP A 72 -16.63 0.39 6.58
N ASN A 73 -16.80 0.10 5.28
CA ASN A 73 -15.71 -0.16 4.34
C ASN A 73 -15.33 1.08 3.50
N TYR A 74 -14.71 2.06 4.16
CA TYR A 74 -14.19 3.31 3.57
C TYR A 74 -12.70 3.25 3.19
N SER A 75 -12.06 2.08 3.31
CA SER A 75 -10.66 1.89 2.91
C SER A 75 -10.45 0.66 2.05
N ASP A 76 -9.76 0.85 0.93
CA ASP A 76 -9.16 -0.27 0.21
C ASP A 76 -8.31 -1.09 1.21
N ARG A 77 -8.35 -2.42 1.06
CA ARG A 77 -7.52 -3.34 1.84
C ARG A 77 -6.59 -4.09 0.90
N LEU A 78 -5.29 -3.83 1.01
CA LEU A 78 -4.26 -4.58 0.28
C LEU A 78 -3.71 -5.65 1.21
N THR A 79 -3.78 -6.91 0.80
CA THR A 79 -3.25 -8.05 1.56
C THR A 79 -2.08 -8.67 0.82
N LEU A 80 -0.89 -8.66 1.44
CA LEU A 80 0.30 -9.37 1.01
C LEU A 80 0.34 -10.75 1.67
N VAL A 81 0.59 -11.79 0.89
CA VAL A 81 0.67 -13.19 1.35
C VAL A 81 2.09 -13.71 1.19
N GLY A 82 2.81 -13.75 2.30
CA GLY A 82 4.21 -14.16 2.39
C GLY A 82 4.86 -13.56 3.64
N ASP A 83 6.17 -13.71 3.76
CA ASP A 83 6.91 -13.20 4.92
C ASP A 83 7.37 -11.76 4.64
N ILE A 84 6.71 -10.80 5.27
CA ILE A 84 7.08 -9.38 5.23
C ILE A 84 7.75 -9.02 6.56
N SER A 85 8.98 -8.52 6.52
CA SER A 85 9.78 -8.22 7.72
C SER A 85 9.90 -6.74 8.02
N TRP A 86 9.62 -5.88 7.05
CA TRP A 86 9.63 -4.42 7.23
C TRP A 86 8.75 -3.74 6.19
N VAL A 87 8.37 -2.51 6.54
CA VAL A 87 7.74 -1.52 5.66
C VAL A 87 8.42 -0.18 5.88
N CYS A 88 8.53 0.61 4.82
CA CYS A 88 9.00 2.00 4.89
C CYS A 88 7.96 2.92 4.25
N LEU A 89 7.64 4.01 4.93
CA LEU A 89 6.90 5.13 4.37
C LEU A 89 7.85 6.04 3.59
N GLY A 90 7.42 6.47 2.40
CA GLY A 90 8.16 7.41 1.56
C GLY A 90 7.24 8.39 0.84
N THR A 91 7.80 9.48 0.35
CA THR A 91 7.10 10.53 -0.40
C THR A 91 7.37 10.48 -1.90
N GLU A 92 8.51 9.89 -2.29
CA GLU A 92 8.93 9.79 -3.69
C GLU A 92 9.56 8.42 -3.98
N TYR A 93 9.53 8.01 -5.25
CA TYR A 93 10.27 6.85 -5.73
C TYR A 93 10.79 7.09 -7.14
N THR A 94 11.90 6.44 -7.47
CA THR A 94 12.42 6.35 -8.83
C THR A 94 12.60 4.88 -9.19
N ALA A 95 12.17 4.50 -10.39
CA ALA A 95 12.35 3.16 -10.91
C ALA A 95 13.10 3.22 -12.25
N THR A 96 14.21 2.49 -12.34
CA THR A 96 14.89 2.30 -13.63
C THR A 96 14.12 1.25 -14.44
N ARG A 97 13.71 1.61 -15.66
CA ARG A 97 13.15 0.64 -16.62
C ARG A 97 14.29 0.11 -17.49
N LYS A 98 14.47 -1.22 -17.57
CA LYS A 98 15.32 -1.80 -18.63
C LYS A 98 14.68 -1.47 -19.98
N GLN A 99 15.46 -0.91 -20.91
CA GLN A 99 14.99 -0.74 -22.28
C GLN A 99 14.63 -2.12 -22.86
N LYS A 100 13.50 -2.22 -23.55
CA LYS A 100 13.20 -3.39 -24.36
C LYS A 100 14.23 -3.43 -25.49
N GLU A 101 15.03 -4.49 -25.54
CA GLU A 101 15.79 -4.81 -26.76
C GLU A 101 14.76 -5.10 -27.85
N SER A 102 14.70 -4.24 -28.86
CA SER A 102 13.91 -4.48 -30.07
C SER A 102 14.57 -5.63 -30.83
N ASN A 103 13.89 -6.77 -30.92
CA ASN A 103 14.22 -7.84 -31.88
C ASN A 103 13.86 -7.42 -33.31
#